data_AF-A0A3B0S0X1-F1
#
_entry.id   AF-A0A3B0S0X1-F1
#
_cell.length_a   1.000
_cell.length_b   1.000
_cell.length_c   1.000
_cell.angle_alpha   90.00
_cell.angle_beta   90.00
_cell.angle_gamma   90.00
#
_symmetry.space_group_name_H-M   'P 1'
#
loop_
_entity.id
_entity.type
_entity.pdbx_description
1 polymer ?
#
loop_
_entity_poly.entity_id
_entity_poly.type
_entity_poly.pdbx_seq_one_letter_code
_entity_poly.pdbx_strand_id
1 'polypeptide(L)'
;MAITWTDDNHNISRHQNIGINDDEEDILGCCIVIIGGKSHYKSLIPAILSQDGFSNIHFIDAGPTLLQKTLELMPDMIILNMLMSQGDGLEICAALRDIDHFRNIAIIAHTPEYSPDDRARIYDAGATDIFPEPVSGREVRNRVHMYLKYRQGVRGLKEYHERLARDLDIARSMQEAILPPVSRLDQISQSHGLEIASQYEASEELGGDFWGIDVLDADRLFIYVIDFSGHGLSASLNVFRLHSLMWNDQNSDFDRITSPASYLEKLNRALFKLLPLEQYATMLCGIIDVKKNIFTYAAAASTAPVKLSPRSRDVISLDPSGFPLGMIGDATYDDREIAFARGEMLFFYSDALIESLDQEGRMIGESHFREICRTSNADSAKGQSFLETFMKNFNGHVTRPLCDDLTAITITRP
;
A
#
# COMPACT_ATOMS: atom_id res chain seq x y z
N MET A 1 -42.75 46.61 1.49
CA MET A 1 -41.55 46.91 2.31
C MET A 1 -40.54 45.82 2.04
N ALA A 2 -39.61 46.11 1.14
CA ALA A 2 -38.45 45.29 0.87
C ALA A 2 -37.44 45.52 2.01
N ILE A 3 -36.90 44.45 2.59
CA ILE A 3 -35.78 44.54 3.52
C ILE A 3 -34.63 43.75 2.88
N THR A 4 -33.63 44.54 2.55
CA THR A 4 -32.32 44.27 1.98
C THR A 4 -31.48 43.36 2.86
N TRP A 5 -30.87 42.33 2.26
CA TRP A 5 -29.71 41.66 2.82
C TRP A 5 -28.47 42.49 2.46
N THR A 6 -27.77 42.98 3.47
CA THR A 6 -26.45 43.60 3.34
C THR A 6 -25.38 42.51 3.41
N ASP A 7 -24.69 42.32 2.29
CA ASP A 7 -23.41 41.61 2.20
C ASP A 7 -22.33 42.41 2.96
N ASP A 8 -21.68 41.77 3.93
CA ASP A 8 -20.34 42.12 4.38
C ASP A 8 -19.77 40.97 5.21
N ASN A 9 -18.94 40.13 4.59
CA ASN A 9 -17.59 39.91 5.08
C ASN A 9 -16.75 39.10 4.09
N HIS A 10 -15.74 39.79 3.57
CA HIS A 10 -14.51 39.22 3.05
C HIS A 10 -13.96 38.16 4.00
N ASN A 11 -13.63 36.98 3.48
CA ASN A 11 -12.27 36.40 3.48
C ASN A 11 -12.31 34.98 2.91
N ILE A 12 -12.20 34.82 1.58
CA ILE A 12 -11.72 33.55 0.99
C ILE A 12 -10.63 33.91 -0.02
N SER A 13 -9.43 33.74 0.49
CA SER A 13 -8.14 33.76 -0.17
C SER A 13 -8.07 32.86 -1.39
N ARG A 14 -7.53 33.41 -2.48
CA ARG A 14 -6.68 32.75 -3.50
C ARG A 14 -7.16 31.37 -3.94
N HIS A 15 -8.08 31.33 -4.90
CA HIS A 15 -8.07 30.25 -5.88
C HIS A 15 -6.75 30.31 -6.64
N GLN A 16 -5.84 29.38 -6.32
CA GLN A 16 -4.74 29.02 -7.20
C GLN A 16 -5.37 28.63 -8.55
N ASN A 17 -5.07 29.41 -9.57
CA ASN A 17 -5.14 28.96 -10.96
C ASN A 17 -4.34 27.66 -11.03
N ILE A 18 -5.03 26.53 -11.18
CA ILE A 18 -4.39 25.25 -11.45
C ILE A 18 -3.85 25.33 -12.89
N GLY A 19 -2.57 25.71 -12.95
CA GLY A 19 -1.53 25.37 -13.94
C GLY A 19 -1.98 24.88 -15.31
N ILE A 20 -2.31 25.81 -16.22
CA ILE A 20 -2.05 25.58 -17.66
C ILE A 20 -0.78 26.34 -18.10
N ASN A 21 -0.39 27.39 -17.36
CA ASN A 21 0.81 28.18 -17.65
C ASN A 21 2.08 27.66 -16.96
N ASP A 22 1.99 26.93 -15.85
CA ASP A 22 3.18 26.39 -15.15
C ASP A 22 3.90 25.31 -15.99
N ASP A 23 3.15 24.52 -16.77
CA ASP A 23 3.70 23.43 -17.60
C ASP A 23 4.54 23.92 -18.81
N GLU A 24 4.34 25.17 -19.27
CA GLU A 24 5.15 25.71 -20.37
C GLU A 24 6.48 26.28 -19.88
N GLU A 25 6.53 26.93 -18.72
CA GLU A 25 7.80 27.41 -18.15
C GLU A 25 8.71 26.25 -17.73
N ASP A 26 8.15 25.11 -17.31
CA ASP A 26 8.91 23.98 -16.77
C ASP A 26 9.77 23.26 -17.82
N ILE A 27 9.31 23.15 -19.08
CA ILE A 27 10.10 22.51 -20.16
C ILE A 27 11.22 23.39 -20.71
N LEU A 28 11.16 24.73 -20.55
CA LEU A 28 12.12 25.64 -21.19
C LEU A 28 13.53 25.54 -20.60
N GLY A 29 13.64 25.00 -19.38
CA GLY A 29 14.91 24.69 -18.70
C GLY A 29 15.52 23.33 -19.07
N CYS A 30 14.78 22.47 -19.80
CA CYS A 30 15.24 21.13 -20.18
C CYS A 30 16.52 21.18 -21.02
N CYS A 31 17.43 20.24 -20.77
CA CYS A 31 18.68 20.14 -21.50
C CYS A 31 18.44 19.47 -22.86
N ILE A 32 18.63 20.22 -23.95
CA ILE A 32 18.54 19.70 -25.32
C ILE A 32 19.94 19.59 -25.88
N VAL A 33 20.38 18.37 -26.20
CA VAL A 33 21.68 18.14 -26.83
C VAL A 33 21.50 17.89 -28.32
N ILE A 34 22.19 18.69 -29.13
CA ILE A 34 22.21 18.57 -30.58
C ILE A 34 23.56 17.98 -30.99
N ILE A 35 23.53 16.86 -31.69
CA ILE A 35 24.71 16.10 -32.13
C ILE A 35 24.83 16.23 -33.65
N GLY A 36 25.97 16.71 -34.16
CA GLY A 36 26.18 16.80 -35.62
C GLY A 36 27.39 17.61 -36.10
N GLY A 37 27.68 17.57 -37.41
CA GLY A 37 28.79 18.30 -38.06
C GLY A 37 28.38 19.58 -38.82
N LYS A 38 29.37 20.32 -39.35
CA LYS A 38 29.36 21.72 -39.89
C LYS A 38 28.43 22.06 -41.09
N SER A 39 27.16 21.64 -41.12
CA SER A 39 26.22 22.15 -42.13
C SER A 39 25.65 23.52 -41.74
N HIS A 40 25.01 24.24 -42.69
CA HIS A 40 24.29 25.50 -42.46
C HIS A 40 23.20 25.40 -41.35
N TYR A 41 22.84 24.19 -40.93
CA TYR A 41 21.85 23.91 -39.89
C TYR A 41 22.38 24.02 -38.46
N LYS A 42 23.69 24.21 -38.26
CA LYS A 42 24.29 24.54 -36.94
C LYS A 42 23.61 25.74 -36.26
N SER A 43 22.91 26.59 -37.01
CA SER A 43 22.21 27.76 -36.49
C SER A 43 20.68 27.66 -36.51
N LEU A 44 20.06 26.82 -37.34
CA LEU A 44 18.61 26.89 -37.57
C LEU A 44 17.79 26.30 -36.43
N ILE A 45 17.98 25.01 -36.09
CA ILE A 45 17.27 24.35 -34.99
C ILE A 45 17.54 25.06 -33.65
N PRO A 46 18.80 25.38 -33.28
CA PRO A 46 19.07 26.17 -32.09
C PRO A 46 18.37 27.53 -32.10
N ALA A 47 18.37 28.27 -33.23
CA ALA A 47 17.70 29.55 -33.30
C ALA A 47 16.18 29.44 -33.15
N ILE A 48 15.55 28.41 -33.73
CA ILE A 48 14.12 28.13 -33.56
C ILE A 48 13.82 27.87 -32.08
N LEU A 49 14.61 27.01 -31.42
CA LEU A 49 14.42 26.65 -30.02
C LEU A 49 14.68 27.84 -29.08
N SER A 50 15.72 28.64 -29.32
CA SER A 50 15.99 29.84 -28.54
C SER A 50 14.91 30.91 -28.72
N GLN A 51 14.35 31.07 -29.93
CA GLN A 51 13.19 31.95 -30.15
C GLN A 51 11.93 31.46 -29.44
N ASP A 52 11.86 30.17 -29.14
CA ASP A 52 10.78 29.53 -28.41
C ASP A 52 10.99 29.54 -26.89
N GLY A 53 12.10 30.12 -26.41
CA GLY A 53 12.41 30.27 -24.99
C GLY A 53 13.33 29.21 -24.38
N PHE A 54 13.74 28.18 -25.12
CA PHE A 54 14.68 27.18 -24.61
C PHE A 54 16.06 27.81 -24.39
N SER A 55 16.57 27.68 -23.17
CA SER A 55 17.82 28.32 -22.74
C SER A 55 18.99 27.34 -22.57
N ASN A 56 18.71 26.05 -22.39
CA ASN A 56 19.68 25.01 -22.07
C ASN A 56 19.94 24.09 -23.28
N ILE A 57 20.54 24.67 -24.33
CA ILE A 57 20.81 23.98 -25.60
C ILE A 57 22.31 23.78 -25.75
N HIS A 58 22.74 22.54 -25.96
CA HIS A 58 24.14 22.17 -26.11
C HIS A 58 24.42 21.55 -27.47
N PHE A 59 25.64 21.76 -27.96
CA PHE A 59 26.11 21.18 -29.21
C PHE A 59 27.31 20.29 -28.99
N ILE A 60 27.27 19.07 -29.53
CA ILE A 60 28.37 18.12 -29.49
C ILE A 60 28.70 17.67 -30.92
N ASP A 61 29.93 17.94 -31.35
CA ASP A 61 30.45 17.39 -32.61
C ASP A 61 30.72 15.88 -32.46
N ALA A 62 30.58 15.13 -33.56
CA ALA A 62 30.95 13.72 -33.60
C ALA A 62 32.43 13.49 -33.29
N GLY A 63 32.71 12.46 -32.50
CA GLY A 63 34.08 12.11 -32.11
C GLY A 63 34.13 11.09 -30.97
N PRO A 64 35.33 10.63 -30.58
CA PRO A 64 35.52 9.54 -29.61
C PRO A 64 35.00 9.87 -28.20
N THR A 65 34.80 11.15 -27.88
CA THR A 65 34.31 11.61 -26.56
C THR A 65 32.82 11.94 -26.55
N LEU A 66 32.11 11.73 -27.67
CA LEU A 66 30.70 12.13 -27.82
C LEU A 66 29.82 11.51 -26.75
N LEU A 67 29.82 10.18 -26.60
CA LEU A 67 28.95 9.49 -25.65
C LEU A 67 29.18 9.95 -24.21
N GLN A 68 30.45 10.12 -23.84
CA GLN A 68 30.84 10.63 -22.51
C GLN A 68 30.32 12.05 -22.28
N LYS A 69 30.58 12.98 -23.21
CA LYS A 69 30.13 14.38 -23.10
C LYS A 69 28.61 14.49 -23.08
N THR A 70 27.92 13.68 -23.88
CA THR A 70 26.45 13.64 -23.88
C THR A 70 25.94 13.16 -22.52
N LEU A 71 26.58 12.16 -21.91
CA LEU A 71 26.18 11.65 -20.59
C LEU A 71 26.44 12.66 -19.47
N GLU A 72 27.56 13.39 -19.52
CA GLU A 72 27.88 14.46 -18.55
C GLU A 72 26.83 15.58 -18.53
N LEU A 73 26.18 15.85 -19.67
CA LEU A 73 25.13 16.86 -19.77
C LEU A 73 23.76 16.39 -19.29
N MET A 74 23.54 15.08 -19.14
CA MET A 74 22.25 14.49 -18.75
C MET A 74 21.05 15.06 -19.54
N PRO A 75 21.05 14.98 -20.88
CA PRO A 75 20.00 15.57 -21.70
C PRO A 75 18.61 15.01 -21.42
N ASP A 76 17.63 15.89 -21.52
CA ASP A 76 16.21 15.52 -21.58
C ASP A 76 15.77 15.10 -22.98
N MET A 77 16.53 15.55 -24.00
CA MET A 77 16.27 15.25 -25.39
C MET A 77 17.56 15.33 -26.20
N ILE A 78 17.68 14.44 -27.19
CA ILE A 78 18.77 14.48 -28.18
C ILE A 78 18.18 14.75 -29.56
N ILE A 79 18.78 15.67 -30.30
CA ILE A 79 18.57 15.83 -31.74
C ILE A 79 19.84 15.39 -32.43
N LEU A 80 19.78 14.29 -33.19
CA LEU A 80 20.92 13.65 -33.80
C LEU A 80 20.90 13.85 -35.31
N ASN A 81 21.89 14.53 -35.86
CA ASN A 81 22.07 14.61 -37.31
C ASN A 81 22.59 13.26 -37.83
N MET A 82 21.86 12.67 -38.79
CA MET A 82 22.22 11.38 -39.38
C MET A 82 23.33 11.50 -40.43
N LEU A 83 23.49 12.67 -41.05
CA LEU A 83 24.56 12.92 -42.03
C LEU A 83 25.68 13.77 -41.45
N MET A 84 26.83 13.15 -41.20
CA MET A 84 27.99 13.80 -40.59
C MET A 84 29.27 13.57 -41.41
N SER A 85 30.22 14.51 -41.31
CA SER A 85 31.53 14.39 -41.95
C SER A 85 32.42 13.32 -41.29
N GLN A 86 32.11 12.92 -40.06
CA GLN A 86 32.76 11.84 -39.32
C GLN A 86 31.71 11.15 -38.42
N GLY A 87 31.73 9.81 -38.40
CA GLY A 87 30.77 8.98 -37.64
C GLY A 87 29.48 8.67 -38.41
N ASP A 88 28.93 7.49 -38.21
CA ASP A 88 27.61 7.08 -38.73
C ASP A 88 26.52 7.40 -37.70
N GLY A 89 25.53 8.21 -38.08
CA GLY A 89 24.42 8.58 -37.20
C GLY A 89 23.59 7.39 -36.73
N LEU A 90 23.48 6.31 -37.51
CA LEU A 90 22.80 5.08 -37.10
C LEU A 90 23.56 4.38 -35.98
N GLU A 91 24.89 4.22 -36.13
CA GLU A 91 25.74 3.63 -35.11
C GLU A 91 25.74 4.45 -33.82
N ILE A 92 25.78 5.79 -33.93
CA ILE A 92 25.71 6.68 -32.76
C ILE A 92 24.35 6.57 -32.07
N CYS A 93 23.24 6.49 -32.83
CA CYS A 93 21.91 6.32 -32.26
C CYS A 93 21.81 5.02 -31.46
N ALA A 94 22.27 3.91 -32.05
CA ALA A 94 22.31 2.61 -31.39
C ALA A 94 23.19 2.65 -30.13
N ALA A 95 24.39 3.23 -30.22
CA ALA A 95 25.30 3.36 -29.08
C ALA A 95 24.75 4.24 -27.95
N LEU A 96 23.99 5.30 -28.28
CA LEU A 96 23.27 6.08 -27.27
C LEU A 96 22.21 5.22 -26.58
N ARG A 97 21.44 4.40 -27.31
CA ARG A 97 20.39 3.54 -26.73
C ARG A 97 20.89 2.45 -25.78
N ASP A 98 22.13 2.03 -25.93
CA ASP A 98 22.76 1.07 -25.02
C ASP A 98 23.06 1.66 -23.63
N ILE A 99 23.03 2.98 -23.48
CA ILE A 99 23.25 3.67 -22.20
C ILE A 99 21.91 3.79 -21.45
N ASP A 100 21.85 3.28 -20.21
CA ASP A 100 20.61 3.21 -19.40
C ASP A 100 19.86 4.55 -19.30
N HIS A 101 20.57 5.67 -19.13
CA HIS A 101 19.95 6.99 -19.06
C HIS A 101 19.22 7.38 -20.36
N PHE A 102 19.76 6.98 -21.51
CA PHE A 102 19.25 7.37 -22.83
C PHE A 102 18.23 6.40 -23.41
N ARG A 103 18.08 5.20 -22.82
CA ARG A 103 17.13 4.18 -23.29
C ARG A 103 15.70 4.73 -23.48
N ASN A 104 15.29 5.66 -22.62
CA ASN A 104 13.94 6.22 -22.60
C ASN A 104 13.86 7.72 -22.94
N ILE A 105 14.96 8.38 -23.32
CA ILE A 105 14.91 9.80 -23.73
C ILE A 105 14.49 9.91 -25.20
N ALA A 106 13.90 11.03 -25.60
CA ALA A 106 13.61 11.24 -27.02
C ALA A 106 14.92 11.49 -27.79
N ILE A 107 15.19 10.66 -28.80
CA ILE A 107 16.27 10.88 -29.77
C ILE A 107 15.60 11.17 -31.12
N ILE A 108 15.60 12.42 -31.56
CA ILE A 108 15.06 12.79 -32.87
C ILE A 108 16.17 12.80 -33.90
N ALA A 109 16.06 11.93 -34.89
CA ALA A 109 16.96 11.90 -36.03
C ALA A 109 16.68 13.06 -36.98
N HIS A 110 17.70 13.76 -37.42
CA HIS A 110 17.60 14.80 -38.44
C HIS A 110 18.32 14.34 -39.70
N THR A 111 17.62 14.30 -40.84
CA THR A 111 18.16 13.71 -42.08
C THR A 111 17.49 14.30 -43.34
N PRO A 112 18.22 14.48 -44.45
CA PRO A 112 17.63 14.72 -45.77
C PRO A 112 17.17 13.42 -46.47
N GLU A 113 17.70 12.27 -46.06
CA GLU A 113 17.33 10.96 -46.60
C GLU A 113 16.06 10.46 -45.88
N TYR A 114 14.93 10.49 -46.59
CA TYR A 114 13.60 10.22 -46.02
C TYR A 114 12.79 9.21 -46.83
N SER A 115 13.47 8.26 -47.49
CA SER A 115 12.78 7.13 -48.12
C SER A 115 12.16 6.19 -47.07
N PRO A 116 11.18 5.35 -47.43
CA PRO A 116 10.63 4.36 -46.50
C PRO A 116 11.67 3.45 -45.87
N ASP A 117 12.67 3.01 -46.63
CA ASP A 117 13.75 2.13 -46.17
C ASP A 117 14.70 2.84 -45.20
N ASP A 118 15.02 4.12 -45.48
CA ASP A 118 15.86 4.92 -44.58
C ASP A 118 15.16 5.19 -43.25
N ARG A 119 13.86 5.50 -43.30
CA ARG A 119 13.06 5.68 -42.08
C ARG A 119 13.04 4.42 -41.22
N ALA A 120 12.85 3.25 -41.85
CA ALA A 120 12.87 1.98 -41.14
C ALA A 120 14.22 1.77 -40.42
N ARG A 121 15.34 1.97 -41.13
CA ARG A 121 16.69 1.86 -40.55
C ARG A 121 16.92 2.82 -39.38
N ILE A 122 16.40 4.04 -39.47
CA ILE A 122 16.53 5.05 -38.40
C ILE A 122 15.74 4.65 -37.14
N TYR A 123 14.52 4.14 -37.31
CA TYR A 123 13.74 3.63 -36.18
C TYR A 123 14.35 2.35 -35.60
N ASP A 124 14.86 1.45 -36.45
CA ASP A 124 15.54 0.22 -36.01
C ASP A 124 16.82 0.50 -35.21
N ALA A 125 17.53 1.59 -35.53
CA ALA A 125 18.66 2.09 -34.75
C ALA A 125 18.23 2.72 -33.40
N GLY A 126 16.93 2.92 -33.19
CA GLY A 126 16.33 3.38 -31.95
C GLY A 126 15.96 4.86 -31.91
N ALA A 127 15.90 5.58 -33.03
CA ALA A 127 15.37 6.95 -33.01
C ALA A 127 13.89 6.95 -32.56
N THR A 128 13.50 7.95 -31.77
CA THR A 128 12.10 8.13 -31.35
C THR A 128 11.27 8.77 -32.45
N ASP A 129 11.87 9.70 -33.21
CA ASP A 129 11.21 10.43 -34.27
C ASP A 129 12.22 10.96 -35.30
N ILE A 130 11.73 11.54 -36.40
CA ILE A 130 12.55 12.02 -37.51
C ILE A 130 12.13 13.42 -37.96
N PHE A 131 13.08 14.36 -37.99
CA PHE A 131 12.99 15.66 -38.65
C PHE A 131 13.57 15.58 -40.09
N PRO A 132 12.72 15.54 -41.14
CA PRO A 132 13.21 15.57 -42.52
C PRO A 132 13.80 16.94 -42.89
N GLU A 133 14.76 16.97 -43.82
CA GLU A 133 15.15 18.22 -44.49
C GLU A 133 14.28 18.48 -45.73
N PRO A 134 13.80 19.72 -45.94
CA PRO A 134 14.01 20.91 -45.12
C PRO A 134 13.18 20.90 -43.82
N VAL A 135 13.81 21.28 -42.71
CA VAL A 135 13.15 21.35 -41.39
C VAL A 135 12.13 22.51 -41.34
N SER A 136 10.92 22.20 -40.87
CA SER A 136 9.90 23.20 -40.55
C SER A 136 10.03 23.65 -39.09
N GLY A 137 10.16 24.95 -38.85
CA GLY A 137 10.22 25.50 -37.48
C GLY A 137 8.98 25.17 -36.63
N ARG A 138 7.82 25.01 -37.27
CA ARG A 138 6.58 24.57 -36.59
C ARG A 138 6.67 23.10 -36.16
N GLU A 139 7.27 22.24 -36.98
CA GLU A 139 7.46 20.83 -36.63
C GLU A 139 8.46 20.67 -35.49
N VAL A 140 9.58 21.41 -35.53
CA VAL A 140 10.57 21.42 -34.45
C VAL A 140 9.93 21.84 -33.14
N ARG A 141 9.24 22.99 -33.12
CA ARG A 141 8.51 23.49 -31.95
C ARG A 141 7.55 22.45 -31.40
N ASN A 142 6.63 21.96 -32.22
CA ASN A 142 5.58 21.06 -31.77
C ASN A 142 6.15 19.74 -31.24
N ARG A 143 7.11 19.13 -31.95
CA ARG A 143 7.66 17.84 -31.55
C ARG A 143 8.55 17.96 -30.32
N VAL A 144 9.39 18.99 -30.23
CA VAL A 144 10.23 19.22 -29.04
C VAL A 144 9.36 19.46 -27.81
N HIS A 145 8.34 20.33 -27.91
CA HIS A 145 7.39 20.53 -26.81
C HIS A 145 6.69 19.22 -26.42
N MET A 146 6.19 18.46 -27.41
CA MET A 146 5.48 17.20 -27.16
C MET A 146 6.36 16.18 -26.41
N TYR A 147 7.59 15.97 -26.87
CA TYR A 147 8.48 14.96 -26.26
C TYR A 147 9.00 15.39 -24.88
N LEU A 148 9.30 16.69 -24.69
CA LEU A 148 9.72 17.20 -23.39
C LEU A 148 8.58 17.17 -22.37
N LYS A 149 7.36 17.57 -22.75
CA LYS A 149 6.17 17.46 -21.90
C LYS A 149 5.87 16.02 -21.54
N TYR A 150 5.94 15.10 -22.52
CA TYR A 150 5.76 13.67 -22.26
C TYR A 150 6.78 13.13 -21.26
N ARG A 151 8.06 13.48 -21.44
CA ARG A 151 9.14 13.06 -20.53
C ARG A 151 8.94 13.60 -19.11
N GLN A 152 8.62 14.88 -18.97
CA GLN A 152 8.35 15.49 -17.66
C GLN A 152 7.14 14.83 -16.98
N GLY A 153 6.06 14.59 -17.71
CA GLY A 153 4.89 13.90 -17.18
C GLY A 153 5.20 12.49 -16.67
N VAL A 154 5.95 11.69 -17.45
CA VAL A 154 6.38 10.34 -17.03
C VAL A 154 7.30 10.41 -15.81
N ARG A 155 8.23 11.36 -15.77
CA ARG A 155 9.13 11.56 -14.64
C ARG A 155 8.38 11.99 -13.38
N GLY A 156 7.47 12.95 -13.49
CA GLY A 156 6.64 13.42 -12.38
C GLY A 156 5.76 12.30 -11.81
N LEU A 157 5.17 11.48 -12.67
CA LEU A 157 4.40 10.31 -12.23
C LEU A 157 5.27 9.30 -11.48
N LYS A 158 6.47 9.03 -11.99
CA LYS A 158 7.43 8.12 -11.33
C LYS A 158 7.85 8.65 -9.96
N GLU A 159 8.24 9.93 -9.88
CA GLU A 159 8.64 10.57 -8.62
C GLU A 159 7.47 10.60 -7.61
N TYR A 160 6.25 10.85 -8.07
CA TYR A 160 5.04 10.79 -7.26
C TYR A 160 4.78 9.37 -6.73
N HIS A 161 4.85 8.34 -7.58
CA HIS A 161 4.72 6.95 -7.16
C HIS A 161 5.79 6.53 -6.15
N GLU A 162 7.06 6.89 -6.38
CA GLU A 162 8.15 6.59 -5.46
C GLU A 162 7.96 7.28 -4.10
N ARG A 163 7.43 8.51 -4.09
CA ARG A 163 7.10 9.21 -2.86
C ARG A 163 5.94 8.54 -2.12
N LEU A 164 4.86 8.20 -2.83
CA LEU A 164 3.71 7.53 -2.25
C LEU A 164 4.09 6.16 -1.66
N ALA A 165 4.92 5.38 -2.37
CA ALA A 165 5.42 4.11 -1.88
C ALA A 165 6.20 4.26 -0.55
N ARG A 166 7.09 5.26 -0.46
CA ARG A 166 7.81 5.55 0.79
C ARG A 166 6.87 5.94 1.94
N ASP A 167 5.87 6.77 1.66
CA ASP A 167 4.90 7.20 2.67
C ASP A 167 4.06 6.00 3.19
N LEU A 168 3.71 5.07 2.29
CA LEU A 168 2.99 3.82 2.65
C LEU A 168 3.87 2.85 3.44
N ASP A 169 5.16 2.69 3.09
CA ASP A 169 6.10 1.85 3.86
C ASP A 169 6.28 2.35 5.30
N ILE A 170 6.32 3.67 5.49
CA ILE A 170 6.37 4.29 6.82
C ILE A 170 5.09 3.98 7.58
N ALA A 171 3.92 4.15 6.96
CA ALA A 171 2.64 3.85 7.58
C ALA A 171 2.53 2.36 7.97
N ARG A 172 3.03 1.45 7.13
CA ARG A 172 3.04 0.00 7.43
C ARG A 172 3.88 -0.28 8.66
N SER A 173 5.08 0.27 8.71
CA SER A 173 5.98 0.11 9.86
C SER A 173 5.33 0.59 11.16
N MET A 174 4.53 1.67 11.10
CA MET A 174 3.76 2.14 12.25
C MET A 174 2.63 1.20 12.64
N GLN A 175 1.92 0.59 11.68
CA GLN A 175 0.86 -0.37 11.95
C GLN A 175 1.42 -1.68 12.52
N GLU A 176 2.52 -2.18 11.98
CA GLU A 176 3.19 -3.37 12.51
C GLU A 176 3.66 -3.16 13.96
N ALA A 177 4.05 -1.94 14.32
CA ALA A 177 4.43 -1.58 15.68
C ALA A 177 3.25 -1.57 16.69
N ILE A 178 1.99 -1.57 16.21
CA ILE A 178 0.80 -1.75 17.06
C ILE A 178 0.65 -3.22 17.48
N LEU A 179 1.08 -4.15 16.62
CA LEU A 179 0.96 -5.58 16.90
C LEU A 179 1.91 -5.99 18.04
N PRO A 180 1.55 -7.00 18.84
CA PRO A 180 2.41 -7.48 19.91
C PRO A 180 3.76 -7.97 19.36
N PRO A 181 4.90 -7.44 19.83
CA PRO A 181 6.18 -7.94 19.40
C PRO A 181 6.39 -9.36 19.95
N VAL A 182 7.10 -10.20 19.19
CA VAL A 182 7.38 -11.61 19.55
C VAL A 182 7.94 -11.73 20.98
N SER A 183 8.84 -10.82 21.38
CA SER A 183 9.41 -10.80 22.73
C SER A 183 8.38 -10.62 23.84
N ARG A 184 7.30 -9.85 23.60
CA ARG A 184 6.19 -9.68 24.54
C ARG A 184 5.36 -10.94 24.62
N LEU A 185 5.11 -11.60 23.49
CA LEU A 185 4.37 -12.87 23.44
C LEU A 185 5.13 -13.97 24.18
N ASP A 186 6.46 -14.06 24.00
CA ASP A 186 7.32 -15.00 24.73
C ASP A 186 7.27 -14.75 26.24
N GLN A 187 7.34 -13.48 26.66
CA GLN A 187 7.26 -13.10 28.06
C GLN A 187 5.93 -13.52 28.68
N ILE A 188 4.80 -13.21 28.03
CA ILE A 188 3.46 -13.58 28.50
C ILE A 188 3.31 -15.11 28.55
N SER A 189 3.77 -15.80 27.50
CA SER A 189 3.75 -17.26 27.43
C SER A 189 4.48 -17.90 28.63
N GLN A 190 5.65 -17.37 28.99
CA GLN A 190 6.43 -17.84 30.13
C GLN A 190 5.78 -17.50 31.49
N SER A 191 5.26 -16.28 31.67
CA SER A 191 4.72 -15.84 32.97
C SER A 191 3.37 -16.47 33.31
N HIS A 192 2.53 -16.77 32.31
CA HIS A 192 1.17 -17.25 32.52
C HIS A 192 0.97 -18.71 32.11
N GLY A 193 2.02 -19.38 31.62
CA GLY A 193 1.98 -20.79 31.23
C GLY A 193 1.06 -21.04 30.06
N LEU A 194 1.19 -20.24 29.01
CA LEU A 194 0.45 -20.31 27.76
C LEU A 194 1.40 -20.51 26.59
N GLU A 195 0.88 -20.99 25.47
CA GLU A 195 1.56 -20.94 24.18
C GLU A 195 0.75 -20.05 23.25
N ILE A 196 1.37 -18.97 22.76
CA ILE A 196 0.72 -17.99 21.88
C ILE A 196 1.41 -18.02 20.53
N ALA A 197 0.63 -18.17 19.47
CA ALA A 197 1.12 -18.04 18.10
C ALA A 197 0.16 -17.18 17.29
N SER A 198 0.70 -16.44 16.33
CA SER A 198 -0.08 -15.52 15.50
C SER A 198 0.46 -15.44 14.09
N GLN A 199 -0.43 -15.22 13.14
CA GLN A 199 -0.14 -14.84 11.76
C GLN A 199 -0.98 -13.62 11.42
N TYR A 200 -0.34 -12.61 10.84
CA TYR A 200 -0.98 -11.43 10.31
C TYR A 200 -0.49 -11.18 8.87
N GLU A 201 -1.38 -10.80 7.98
CA GLU A 201 -1.07 -10.42 6.60
C GLU A 201 -2.12 -9.40 6.12
N ALA A 202 -1.71 -8.16 5.83
CA ALA A 202 -2.59 -7.18 5.20
C ALA A 202 -2.90 -7.57 3.74
N SER A 203 -4.13 -7.33 3.30
CA SER A 203 -4.59 -7.56 1.92
C SER A 203 -4.03 -6.57 0.93
N GLU A 204 -3.81 -5.33 1.38
CA GLU A 204 -3.16 -4.26 0.64
C GLU A 204 -1.88 -3.80 1.37
N GLU A 205 -1.45 -2.56 1.13
CA GLU A 205 -0.25 -2.01 1.75
C GLU A 205 -0.42 -1.79 3.27
N LEU A 206 -1.67 -1.61 3.73
CA LEU A 206 -2.10 -1.42 5.12
C LEU A 206 -3.43 -2.14 5.36
N GLY A 207 -3.67 -2.60 6.59
CA GLY A 207 -4.90 -3.30 6.97
C GLY A 207 -5.87 -2.51 7.85
N GLY A 208 -7.13 -2.96 7.93
CA GLY A 208 -8.10 -2.65 8.97
C GLY A 208 -7.99 -3.55 10.20
N ASP A 209 -7.36 -4.72 10.05
CA ASP A 209 -7.15 -5.67 11.14
C ASP A 209 -6.02 -5.27 12.09
N PHE A 210 -6.24 -5.51 13.39
CA PHE A 210 -5.18 -5.62 14.37
C PHE A 210 -5.63 -6.37 15.63
N TRP A 211 -4.68 -6.83 16.43
CA TRP A 211 -4.96 -7.57 17.64
C TRP A 211 -3.95 -7.24 18.72
N GLY A 212 -4.22 -7.67 19.95
CA GLY A 212 -3.23 -7.57 21.01
C GLY A 212 -3.57 -8.41 22.23
N ILE A 213 -2.57 -8.54 23.10
CA ILE A 213 -2.68 -9.22 24.37
C ILE A 213 -1.82 -8.55 25.44
N ASP A 214 -2.42 -8.33 26.60
CA ASP A 214 -1.83 -7.60 27.70
C ASP A 214 -2.06 -8.29 29.05
N VAL A 215 -1.13 -8.05 29.97
CA VAL A 215 -1.22 -8.55 31.35
C VAL A 215 -2.10 -7.62 32.15
N LEU A 216 -3.17 -8.15 32.76
CA LEU A 216 -3.99 -7.42 33.73
C LEU A 216 -3.43 -7.55 35.14
N ASP A 217 -3.00 -8.77 35.48
CA ASP A 217 -2.34 -9.08 36.75
C ASP A 217 -1.62 -10.44 36.67
N ALA A 218 -1.23 -10.98 37.84
CA ALA A 218 -0.51 -12.25 37.95
C ALA A 218 -1.25 -13.46 37.35
N ASP A 219 -2.59 -13.44 37.32
CA ASP A 219 -3.43 -14.57 36.93
C ASP A 219 -4.29 -14.26 35.68
N ARG A 220 -4.38 -12.99 35.26
CA ARG A 220 -5.31 -12.54 34.22
C ARG A 220 -4.62 -11.82 33.06
N LEU A 221 -5.05 -12.18 31.85
CA LEU A 221 -4.63 -11.56 30.59
C LEU A 221 -5.85 -10.99 29.87
N PHE A 222 -5.68 -9.89 29.14
CA PHE A 222 -6.70 -9.32 28.27
C PHE A 222 -6.27 -9.47 26.82
N ILE A 223 -7.09 -10.14 26.01
CA ILE A 223 -6.91 -10.28 24.57
C ILE A 223 -7.97 -9.47 23.84
N TYR A 224 -7.61 -8.91 22.69
CA TYR A 224 -8.55 -8.35 21.74
C TYR A 224 -8.14 -8.64 20.30
N VAL A 225 -9.14 -8.77 19.43
CA VAL A 225 -9.02 -8.90 17.98
C VAL A 225 -10.02 -7.95 17.36
N ILE A 226 -9.57 -7.11 16.45
CA ILE A 226 -10.36 -6.02 15.88
C ILE A 226 -10.18 -6.05 14.37
N ASP A 227 -11.28 -5.77 13.69
CA ASP A 227 -11.37 -5.61 12.24
C ASP A 227 -12.23 -4.37 11.94
N PHE A 228 -11.78 -3.53 11.01
CA PHE A 228 -12.50 -2.33 10.60
C PHE A 228 -13.21 -2.56 9.28
N SER A 229 -14.42 -2.01 9.15
CA SER A 229 -15.16 -2.09 7.89
C SER A 229 -14.36 -1.52 6.71
N GLY A 230 -14.10 -2.36 5.71
CA GLY A 230 -13.29 -2.05 4.53
C GLY A 230 -11.79 -2.25 4.77
N HIS A 231 -10.98 -2.16 3.72
CA HIS A 231 -9.53 -2.42 3.80
C HIS A 231 -8.71 -1.19 3.35
N GLY A 232 -7.37 -1.29 3.47
CA GLY A 232 -6.44 -0.29 2.96
C GLY A 232 -6.29 0.97 3.84
N LEU A 233 -5.99 2.10 3.19
CA LEU A 233 -5.60 3.34 3.89
C LEU A 233 -6.72 3.91 4.80
N SER A 234 -7.98 3.85 4.39
CA SER A 234 -9.08 4.39 5.21
C SER A 234 -9.27 3.58 6.50
N ALA A 235 -9.23 2.25 6.41
CA ALA A 235 -9.39 1.37 7.56
C ALA A 235 -8.21 1.49 8.53
N SER A 236 -6.98 1.51 8.01
CA SER A 236 -5.76 1.68 8.84
C SER A 236 -5.71 3.00 9.62
N LEU A 237 -6.24 4.10 9.08
CA LEU A 237 -6.36 5.35 9.85
C LEU A 237 -7.29 5.20 11.06
N ASN A 238 -8.34 4.38 10.94
CA ASN A 238 -9.21 4.08 12.06
C ASN A 238 -8.57 3.08 13.05
N VAL A 239 -7.71 2.17 12.60
CA VAL A 239 -6.83 1.37 13.48
C VAL A 239 -6.03 2.27 14.40
N PHE A 240 -5.33 3.29 13.86
CA PHE A 240 -4.57 4.24 14.68
C PHE A 240 -5.44 5.04 15.66
N ARG A 241 -6.65 5.46 15.23
CA ARG A 241 -7.61 6.15 16.09
C ARG A 241 -8.06 5.27 17.25
N LEU A 242 -8.42 4.03 16.97
CA LEU A 242 -8.90 3.10 17.98
C LEU A 242 -7.79 2.68 18.93
N HIS A 243 -6.61 2.35 18.41
CA HIS A 243 -5.43 2.06 19.22
C HIS A 243 -5.13 3.24 20.18
N SER A 244 -5.18 4.48 19.69
CA SER A 244 -5.01 5.68 20.53
C SER A 244 -6.09 5.81 21.60
N LEU A 245 -7.34 5.45 21.31
CA LEU A 245 -8.42 5.43 22.32
C LEU A 245 -8.21 4.36 23.38
N MET A 246 -7.70 3.19 23.00
CA MET A 246 -7.43 2.09 23.91
C MET A 246 -6.29 2.44 24.88
N TRP A 247 -5.27 3.16 24.40
CA TRP A 247 -4.07 3.50 25.18
C TRP A 247 -4.04 4.90 25.82
N ASN A 248 -5.10 5.70 25.65
CA ASN A 248 -5.20 7.01 26.34
C ASN A 248 -5.37 6.81 27.85
N ASP A 249 -4.77 7.67 28.69
CA ASP A 249 -4.79 7.64 30.17
C ASP A 249 -6.18 7.45 30.82
N GLN A 250 -7.28 7.81 30.13
CA GLN A 250 -8.63 7.56 30.64
C GLN A 250 -9.14 6.13 30.40
N ASN A 251 -8.53 5.38 29.48
CA ASN A 251 -8.90 4.04 29.01
C ASN A 251 -7.80 2.99 29.21
N SER A 252 -6.56 3.40 29.47
CA SER A 252 -5.37 2.56 29.58
C SER A 252 -5.19 1.83 30.93
N ASP A 253 -6.14 1.98 31.86
CA ASP A 253 -6.21 1.15 33.08
C ASP A 253 -6.68 -0.27 32.71
N PHE A 254 -5.94 -0.99 31.86
CA PHE A 254 -6.21 -2.38 31.52
C PHE A 254 -6.36 -3.23 32.79
N ASP A 255 -5.53 -2.99 33.81
CA ASP A 255 -5.57 -3.65 35.13
C ASP A 255 -6.93 -3.51 35.85
N ARG A 256 -7.76 -2.53 35.47
CA ARG A 256 -9.11 -2.31 36.02
C ARG A 256 -10.22 -2.95 35.19
N ILE A 257 -9.90 -3.57 34.06
CA ILE A 257 -10.88 -4.28 33.26
C ILE A 257 -11.33 -5.51 34.05
N THR A 258 -12.59 -5.49 34.47
CA THR A 258 -13.25 -6.60 35.15
C THR A 258 -14.33 -7.26 34.30
N SER A 259 -14.78 -6.57 33.24
CA SER A 259 -15.86 -6.99 32.34
C SER A 259 -15.51 -6.57 30.90
N PRO A 260 -15.27 -7.53 29.99
CA PRO A 260 -15.12 -7.27 28.55
C PRO A 260 -16.29 -6.47 27.95
N ALA A 261 -17.52 -6.79 28.31
CA ALA A 261 -18.71 -6.09 27.83
C ALA A 261 -18.70 -4.61 28.22
N SER A 262 -18.42 -4.30 29.49
CA SER A 262 -18.32 -2.92 29.98
C SER A 262 -17.20 -2.14 29.28
N TYR A 263 -16.11 -2.81 28.91
CA TYR A 263 -15.04 -2.24 28.13
C TYR A 263 -15.49 -1.90 26.70
N LEU A 264 -16.18 -2.83 26.01
CA LEU A 264 -16.75 -2.59 24.69
C LEU A 264 -17.76 -1.43 24.70
N GLU A 265 -18.64 -1.32 25.70
CA GLU A 265 -19.56 -0.19 25.81
C GLU A 265 -18.84 1.16 25.91
N LYS A 266 -17.78 1.22 26.72
CA LYS A 266 -16.97 2.43 26.89
C LYS A 266 -16.26 2.79 25.60
N LEU A 267 -15.66 1.81 24.93
CA LEU A 267 -14.95 1.98 23.67
C LEU A 267 -15.91 2.41 22.56
N ASN A 268 -17.06 1.74 22.45
CA ASN A 268 -18.12 2.06 21.50
C ASN A 268 -18.60 3.52 21.63
N ARG A 269 -18.87 3.99 22.86
CA ARG A 269 -19.29 5.39 23.10
C ARG A 269 -18.26 6.42 22.66
N ALA A 270 -16.98 6.09 22.78
CA ALA A 270 -15.89 6.94 22.31
C ALA A 270 -15.80 6.91 20.79
N LEU A 271 -15.85 5.71 20.20
CA LEU A 271 -15.69 5.48 18.79
C LEU A 271 -16.86 6.04 17.96
N PHE A 272 -18.10 5.90 18.44
CA PHE A 272 -19.32 6.44 17.81
C PHE A 272 -19.26 7.97 17.58
N LYS A 273 -18.52 8.70 18.43
CA LYS A 273 -18.36 10.16 18.30
C LYS A 273 -17.28 10.55 17.28
N LEU A 274 -16.42 9.61 16.91
CA LEU A 274 -15.22 9.84 16.12
C LEU A 274 -15.33 9.28 14.70
N LEU A 275 -16.04 8.17 14.54
CA LEU A 275 -16.21 7.55 13.23
C LEU A 275 -17.20 8.35 12.37
N PRO A 276 -16.87 8.54 11.07
CA PRO A 276 -17.85 8.95 10.06
C PRO A 276 -19.04 7.99 9.99
N LEU A 277 -20.13 8.46 9.38
CA LEU A 277 -21.26 7.59 9.02
C LEU A 277 -20.76 6.41 8.17
N GLU A 278 -21.38 5.24 8.37
CA GLU A 278 -21.11 3.98 7.66
C GLU A 278 -19.76 3.30 7.96
N GLN A 279 -18.90 3.89 8.81
CA GLN A 279 -17.70 3.22 9.32
C GLN A 279 -17.95 2.59 10.68
N TYR A 280 -17.48 1.36 10.86
CA TYR A 280 -17.59 0.62 12.11
C TYR A 280 -16.40 -0.33 12.29
N ALA A 281 -16.24 -0.86 13.49
CA ALA A 281 -15.30 -1.95 13.76
C ALA A 281 -16.03 -3.16 14.33
N THR A 282 -15.65 -4.34 13.92
CA THR A 282 -15.94 -5.55 14.68
C THR A 282 -14.83 -5.77 15.71
N MET A 283 -15.19 -6.32 16.86
CA MET A 283 -14.21 -6.59 17.90
C MET A 283 -14.63 -7.79 18.73
N LEU A 284 -13.67 -8.62 19.05
CA LEU A 284 -13.78 -9.55 20.16
C LEU A 284 -12.74 -9.19 21.21
N CYS A 285 -13.14 -9.15 22.47
CA CYS A 285 -12.18 -9.04 23.56
C CYS A 285 -12.54 -9.94 24.73
N GLY A 286 -11.55 -10.31 25.53
CA GLY A 286 -11.78 -11.21 26.64
C GLY A 286 -10.65 -11.27 27.63
N ILE A 287 -10.99 -11.77 28.81
CA ILE A 287 -10.09 -12.00 29.93
C ILE A 287 -9.84 -13.50 30.04
N ILE A 288 -8.58 -13.90 29.97
CA ILE A 288 -8.12 -15.26 30.26
C ILE A 288 -7.67 -15.28 31.72
N ASP A 289 -8.40 -15.99 32.58
CA ASP A 289 -8.02 -16.25 33.97
C ASP A 289 -7.38 -17.64 34.07
N VAL A 290 -6.04 -17.68 34.10
CA VAL A 290 -5.29 -18.94 34.08
C VAL A 290 -5.44 -19.74 35.37
N LYS A 291 -5.78 -19.07 36.47
CA LYS A 291 -5.97 -19.71 37.77
C LYS A 291 -7.34 -20.35 37.90
N LYS A 292 -8.39 -19.66 37.45
CA LYS A 292 -9.76 -20.19 37.45
C LYS A 292 -10.04 -21.12 36.27
N ASN A 293 -9.20 -21.09 35.23
CA ASN A 293 -9.38 -21.83 33.99
C ASN A 293 -10.63 -21.40 33.22
N ILE A 294 -10.82 -20.09 33.13
CA ILE A 294 -11.99 -19.47 32.54
C ILE A 294 -11.55 -18.46 31.49
N PHE A 295 -12.28 -18.42 30.38
CA PHE A 295 -12.24 -17.33 29.42
C PHE A 295 -13.58 -16.59 29.47
N THR A 296 -13.53 -15.32 29.86
CA THR A 296 -14.68 -14.41 29.84
C THR A 296 -14.52 -13.46 28.67
N TYR A 297 -15.49 -13.36 27.77
CA TYR A 297 -15.35 -12.53 26.56
C TYR A 297 -16.65 -11.81 26.21
N ALA A 298 -16.51 -10.76 25.41
CA ALA A 298 -17.61 -10.07 24.76
C ALA A 298 -17.25 -9.85 23.29
N ALA A 299 -18.27 -9.79 22.44
CA ALA A 299 -18.10 -9.64 20.99
C ALA A 299 -19.02 -8.53 20.46
N ALA A 300 -18.52 -7.83 19.46
CA ALA A 300 -19.16 -6.76 18.73
C ALA A 300 -19.21 -7.14 17.25
N ALA A 301 -20.04 -8.14 16.91
CA ALA A 301 -20.21 -8.66 15.55
C ALA A 301 -18.91 -9.17 14.88
N SER A 302 -18.00 -9.77 15.65
CA SER A 302 -16.76 -10.36 15.11
C SER A 302 -17.03 -11.66 14.36
N THR A 303 -15.99 -12.27 13.79
CA THR A 303 -16.02 -13.71 13.49
C THR A 303 -16.22 -14.54 14.76
N ALA A 304 -16.76 -15.76 14.59
CA ALA A 304 -16.99 -16.68 15.71
C ALA A 304 -15.68 -17.35 16.13
N PRO A 305 -15.04 -16.98 17.26
CA PRO A 305 -13.81 -17.62 17.65
C PRO A 305 -14.07 -19.09 17.97
N VAL A 306 -13.04 -19.90 17.85
CA VAL A 306 -13.13 -21.35 17.96
C VAL A 306 -12.41 -21.83 19.20
N LYS A 307 -13.05 -22.70 19.98
CA LYS A 307 -12.40 -23.50 21.01
C LYS A 307 -12.16 -24.91 20.51
N LEU A 308 -10.92 -25.38 20.69
CA LEU A 308 -10.46 -26.72 20.34
C LEU A 308 -10.00 -27.44 21.60
N SER A 309 -10.27 -28.75 21.65
CA SER A 309 -9.68 -29.65 22.63
C SER A 309 -8.83 -30.67 21.89
N PRO A 310 -7.66 -31.08 22.42
CA PRO A 310 -6.88 -32.19 21.87
C PRO A 310 -7.53 -33.54 22.18
N ARG A 311 -8.45 -33.59 23.14
CA ARG A 311 -9.14 -34.82 23.57
C ARG A 311 -10.43 -35.10 22.79
N SER A 312 -11.01 -34.08 22.16
CA SER A 312 -12.18 -34.23 21.28
C SER A 312 -11.81 -33.79 19.87
N ARG A 313 -12.51 -34.30 18.85
CA ARG A 313 -12.42 -33.75 17.49
C ARG A 313 -13.40 -32.59 17.28
N ASP A 314 -14.00 -32.10 18.37
CA ASP A 314 -15.04 -31.10 18.29
C ASP A 314 -14.42 -29.71 18.16
N VAL A 315 -14.91 -28.98 17.17
CA VAL A 315 -14.60 -27.57 16.92
C VAL A 315 -15.80 -26.80 17.45
N ILE A 316 -15.63 -26.10 18.57
CA ILE A 316 -16.71 -25.38 19.23
C ILE A 316 -16.60 -23.91 18.84
N SER A 317 -17.49 -23.45 17.96
CA SER A 317 -17.64 -22.01 17.68
C SER A 317 -18.32 -21.33 18.87
N LEU A 318 -17.73 -20.23 19.33
CA LEU A 318 -18.30 -19.38 20.38
C LEU A 318 -19.23 -18.34 19.75
N ASP A 319 -20.02 -17.64 20.57
CA ASP A 319 -21.03 -16.70 20.12
C ASP A 319 -20.40 -15.32 19.83
N PRO A 320 -20.37 -14.86 18.56
CA PRO A 320 -19.82 -13.56 18.21
C PRO A 320 -20.83 -12.40 18.31
N SER A 321 -22.05 -12.66 18.77
CA SER A 321 -23.15 -11.71 18.65
C SER A 321 -22.90 -10.43 19.44
N GLY A 322 -23.22 -9.30 18.80
CA GLY A 322 -23.19 -7.96 19.35
C GLY A 322 -23.39 -6.95 18.22
N PHE A 323 -23.51 -5.66 18.53
CA PHE A 323 -23.50 -4.62 17.51
C PHE A 323 -22.06 -4.22 17.17
N PRO A 324 -21.73 -3.91 15.92
CA PRO A 324 -20.42 -3.34 15.60
C PRO A 324 -20.15 -2.05 16.38
N LEU A 325 -18.90 -1.84 16.77
CA LEU A 325 -18.47 -0.65 17.47
C LEU A 325 -18.58 0.58 16.56
N GLY A 326 -19.06 1.68 17.11
CA GLY A 326 -19.23 2.95 16.40
C GLY A 326 -20.52 3.04 15.56
N MET A 327 -21.32 1.97 15.49
CA MET A 327 -22.56 1.96 14.71
C MET A 327 -23.77 2.50 15.52
N ILE A 328 -23.90 2.07 16.78
CA ILE A 328 -25.01 2.47 17.67
C ILE A 328 -24.41 2.98 18.99
N GLY A 329 -24.58 4.27 19.30
CA GLY A 329 -23.88 4.93 20.40
C GLY A 329 -24.20 4.40 21.80
N ASP A 330 -25.41 3.85 22.02
CA ASP A 330 -25.89 3.26 23.26
C ASP A 330 -26.01 1.73 23.20
N ALA A 331 -25.29 1.08 22.28
CA ALA A 331 -25.20 -0.38 22.24
C ALA A 331 -24.68 -0.95 23.57
N THR A 332 -25.28 -2.08 23.95
CA THR A 332 -24.90 -2.88 25.12
C THR A 332 -24.32 -4.21 24.66
N TYR A 333 -23.48 -4.81 25.51
CA TYR A 333 -22.77 -6.05 25.22
C TYR A 333 -22.91 -7.01 26.41
N ASP A 334 -22.74 -8.31 26.16
CA ASP A 334 -22.87 -9.35 27.18
C ASP A 334 -21.53 -10.05 27.42
N ASP A 335 -21.17 -10.19 28.70
CA ASP A 335 -20.08 -11.06 29.14
C ASP A 335 -20.52 -12.51 29.02
N ARG A 336 -19.72 -13.28 28.29
CA ARG A 336 -19.91 -14.72 28.09
C ARG A 336 -18.74 -15.46 28.71
N GLU A 337 -19.04 -16.52 29.43
CA GLU A 337 -18.04 -17.30 30.15
C GLU A 337 -17.97 -18.73 29.61
N ILE A 338 -16.76 -19.20 29.35
CA ILE A 338 -16.50 -20.59 29.01
C ILE A 338 -15.34 -21.15 29.84
N ALA A 339 -15.39 -22.45 30.09
CA ALA A 339 -14.24 -23.17 30.61
C ALA A 339 -13.13 -23.18 29.54
N PHE A 340 -11.91 -22.87 29.99
CA PHE A 340 -10.69 -22.93 29.19
C PHE A 340 -9.64 -23.71 29.98
N ALA A 341 -9.72 -25.03 29.94
CA ALA A 341 -8.90 -25.94 30.73
C ALA A 341 -7.51 -26.18 30.10
N ARG A 342 -6.60 -26.77 30.87
CA ARG A 342 -5.33 -27.26 30.32
C ARG A 342 -5.56 -28.31 29.24
N GLY A 343 -4.71 -28.28 28.24
CA GLY A 343 -4.84 -28.94 26.94
C GLY A 343 -5.66 -28.16 25.92
N GLU A 344 -6.58 -27.26 26.31
CA GLU A 344 -7.45 -26.60 25.33
C GLU A 344 -6.76 -25.43 24.60
N MET A 345 -7.31 -25.07 23.45
CA MET A 345 -6.86 -23.98 22.59
C MET A 345 -8.03 -23.07 22.22
N LEU A 346 -7.79 -21.76 22.22
CA LEU A 346 -8.64 -20.74 21.61
C LEU A 346 -8.00 -20.31 20.29
N PHE A 347 -8.82 -20.20 19.24
CA PHE A 347 -8.42 -19.76 17.92
C PHE A 347 -9.30 -18.58 17.50
N PHE A 348 -8.67 -17.42 17.33
CA PHE A 348 -9.29 -16.18 16.87
C PHE A 348 -8.81 -15.90 15.45
N TYR A 349 -9.69 -15.34 14.62
CA TYR A 349 -9.38 -15.10 13.22
C TYR A 349 -10.18 -13.95 12.63
N SER A 350 -9.73 -13.37 11.52
CA SER A 350 -10.53 -12.45 10.71
C SER A 350 -11.28 -13.18 9.60
N ASP A 351 -12.26 -12.52 9.01
CA ASP A 351 -13.15 -13.09 8.00
C ASP A 351 -12.41 -13.55 6.73
N ALA A 352 -11.20 -13.06 6.45
CA ALA A 352 -10.35 -13.59 5.38
C ALA A 352 -10.19 -15.12 5.42
N LEU A 353 -10.23 -15.78 6.59
CA LEU A 353 -10.14 -17.24 6.67
C LEU A 353 -11.40 -17.99 6.22
N ILE A 354 -12.53 -17.31 6.08
CA ILE A 354 -13.81 -17.89 5.65
C ILE A 354 -14.34 -17.27 4.35
N GLU A 355 -13.98 -16.03 4.04
CA GLU A 355 -14.47 -15.30 2.86
C GLU A 355 -13.49 -15.37 1.67
N SER A 356 -12.24 -15.79 1.89
CA SER A 356 -11.29 -16.01 0.78
C SER A 356 -11.81 -17.00 -0.24
N LEU A 357 -11.48 -16.76 -1.51
CA LEU A 357 -11.93 -17.57 -2.63
C LEU A 357 -11.02 -18.80 -2.84
N ASP A 358 -11.64 -19.95 -3.09
CA ASP A 358 -10.96 -21.15 -3.57
C ASP A 358 -10.55 -21.04 -5.05
N GLN A 359 -9.94 -22.09 -5.60
CA GLN A 359 -9.50 -22.13 -7.00
C GLN A 359 -10.66 -22.12 -8.00
N GLU A 360 -11.88 -22.45 -7.56
CA GLU A 360 -13.10 -22.38 -8.35
C GLU A 360 -13.86 -21.05 -8.17
N GLY A 361 -13.30 -20.10 -7.40
CA GLY A 361 -13.89 -18.79 -7.16
C GLY A 361 -15.04 -18.80 -6.15
N ARG A 362 -15.14 -19.84 -5.30
CA ARG A 362 -16.14 -19.94 -4.21
C ARG A 362 -15.49 -19.58 -2.88
N MET A 363 -16.22 -18.94 -1.99
CA MET A 363 -15.73 -18.70 -0.63
C MET A 363 -15.45 -20.02 0.08
N ILE A 364 -14.37 -20.09 0.84
CA ILE A 364 -14.02 -21.23 1.71
C ILE A 364 -15.22 -21.59 2.61
N GLY A 365 -15.80 -20.59 3.25
CA GLY A 365 -16.96 -20.69 4.12
C GLY A 365 -16.69 -21.44 5.43
N GLU A 366 -17.61 -21.28 6.37
CA GLU A 366 -17.56 -21.86 7.72
C GLU A 366 -17.37 -23.39 7.75
N SER A 367 -17.99 -24.11 6.82
CA SER A 367 -17.94 -25.57 6.82
C SER A 367 -16.54 -26.10 6.50
N HIS A 368 -15.87 -25.49 5.51
CA HIS A 368 -14.52 -25.89 5.12
C HIS A 368 -13.49 -25.39 6.13
N PHE A 369 -13.63 -24.16 6.62
CA PHE A 369 -12.81 -23.63 7.70
C PHE A 369 -12.78 -24.57 8.92
N ARG A 370 -13.96 -25.05 9.37
CA ARG A 370 -14.05 -26.02 10.48
C ARG A 370 -13.36 -27.34 10.16
N GLU A 371 -13.37 -27.80 8.92
CA GLU A 371 -12.65 -29.02 8.52
C GLU A 371 -11.13 -28.83 8.56
N ILE A 372 -10.64 -27.67 8.12
CA ILE A 372 -9.22 -27.31 8.24
C ILE A 372 -8.82 -27.25 9.73
N CYS A 373 -9.66 -26.70 10.60
CA CYS A 373 -9.46 -26.73 12.05
C CYS A 373 -9.38 -28.17 12.59
N ARG A 374 -10.30 -29.07 12.20
CA ARG A 374 -10.29 -30.48 12.67
C ARG A 374 -9.02 -31.21 12.27
N THR A 375 -8.64 -31.10 10.99
CA THR A 375 -7.46 -31.78 10.44
C THR A 375 -6.18 -31.26 11.09
N SER A 376 -6.05 -29.94 11.23
CA SER A 376 -4.89 -29.29 11.86
C SER A 376 -4.79 -29.62 13.36
N ASN A 377 -5.91 -29.71 14.08
CA ASN A 377 -5.92 -30.13 15.49
C ASN A 377 -5.47 -31.59 15.66
N ALA A 378 -5.86 -32.48 14.73
CA ALA A 378 -5.45 -33.88 14.76
C ALA A 378 -3.93 -34.06 14.51
N ASP A 379 -3.33 -33.21 13.69
CA ASP A 379 -1.88 -33.21 13.47
C ASP A 379 -1.11 -32.52 14.59
N SER A 380 -1.69 -31.48 15.20
CA SER A 380 -1.11 -30.85 16.39
C SER A 380 -1.02 -31.79 17.58
N ALA A 381 -2.01 -32.67 17.76
CA ALA A 381 -1.96 -33.75 18.74
C ALA A 381 -0.78 -34.74 18.54
N LYS A 382 -0.11 -34.71 17.37
CA LYS A 382 1.11 -35.49 17.05
C LYS A 382 2.40 -34.68 17.26
N GLY A 383 2.32 -33.48 17.84
CA GLY A 383 3.46 -32.61 18.13
C GLY A 383 3.79 -31.58 17.05
N GLN A 384 2.88 -31.34 16.09
CA GLN A 384 3.03 -30.25 15.11
C GLN A 384 2.39 -28.95 15.61
N SER A 385 2.84 -27.81 15.10
CA SER A 385 2.17 -26.53 15.35
C SER A 385 0.80 -26.50 14.65
N PHE A 386 -0.27 -26.23 15.41
CA PHE A 386 -1.61 -26.08 14.85
C PHE A 386 -1.65 -24.97 13.82
N LEU A 387 -1.14 -23.78 14.17
CA LEU A 387 -1.24 -22.60 13.31
C LEU A 387 -0.47 -22.77 12.01
N GLU A 388 0.74 -23.34 12.05
CA GLU A 388 1.53 -23.62 10.83
C GLU A 388 0.81 -24.61 9.91
N THR A 389 0.25 -25.67 10.49
CA THR A 389 -0.50 -26.69 9.74
C THR A 389 -1.79 -26.11 9.15
N PHE A 390 -2.52 -25.32 9.94
CA PHE A 390 -3.71 -24.61 9.51
C PHE A 390 -3.39 -23.68 8.33
N MET A 391 -2.37 -22.83 8.46
CA MET A 391 -2.00 -21.87 7.43
C MET A 391 -1.51 -22.56 6.16
N LYS A 392 -0.76 -23.66 6.29
CA LYS A 392 -0.35 -24.48 5.13
C LYS A 392 -1.56 -25.05 4.39
N ASN A 393 -2.53 -25.60 5.12
CA ASN A 393 -3.74 -26.16 4.53
C ASN A 393 -4.60 -25.06 3.91
N PHE A 394 -4.81 -23.95 4.59
CA PHE A 394 -5.54 -22.79 4.09
C PHE A 394 -4.93 -22.26 2.79
N ASN A 395 -3.62 -21.99 2.78
CA ASN A 395 -2.88 -21.51 1.60
C ASN A 395 -2.91 -22.49 0.42
N GLY A 396 -3.09 -23.80 0.68
CA GLY A 396 -3.25 -24.80 -0.37
C GLY A 396 -4.60 -24.77 -1.09
N HIS A 397 -5.63 -24.17 -0.47
CA HIS A 397 -7.00 -24.14 -1.00
C HIS A 397 -7.42 -22.78 -1.55
N VAL A 398 -6.81 -21.68 -1.09
CA VAL A 398 -7.20 -20.31 -1.50
C VAL A 398 -6.42 -19.79 -2.70
N THR A 399 -7.06 -18.89 -3.43
CA THR A 399 -6.43 -18.08 -4.48
C THR A 399 -5.76 -16.84 -3.86
N ARG A 400 -4.61 -16.44 -4.41
CA ARG A 400 -3.85 -15.24 -4.00
C ARG A 400 -3.92 -14.16 -5.09
N PRO A 401 -3.87 -12.85 -4.74
CA PRO A 401 -3.83 -12.28 -3.39
C PRO A 401 -5.15 -12.47 -2.63
N LEU A 402 -5.12 -12.32 -1.30
CA LEU A 402 -6.32 -12.40 -0.46
C LEU A 402 -7.22 -11.17 -0.72
N CYS A 403 -8.52 -11.33 -0.51
CA CYS A 403 -9.49 -10.25 -0.71
C CYS A 403 -9.65 -9.34 0.51
N ASP A 404 -9.23 -9.81 1.70
CA ASP A 404 -9.28 -9.06 2.95
C ASP A 404 -8.09 -9.45 3.85
N ASP A 405 -7.90 -8.68 4.91
CA ASP A 405 -6.79 -8.84 5.85
C ASP A 405 -6.90 -10.16 6.61
N LEU A 406 -5.78 -10.85 6.72
CA LEU A 406 -5.69 -12.11 7.44
C LEU A 406 -5.10 -11.89 8.82
N THR A 407 -5.90 -12.18 9.83
CA THR A 407 -5.48 -12.34 11.21
C THR A 407 -5.81 -13.74 11.68
N ALA A 408 -4.85 -14.43 12.31
CA ALA A 408 -5.03 -15.76 12.87
C ALA A 408 -4.21 -15.89 14.16
N ILE A 409 -4.86 -16.12 15.30
CA ILE A 409 -4.21 -16.11 16.62
C ILE A 409 -4.65 -17.34 17.40
N THR A 410 -3.68 -18.11 17.90
CA THR A 410 -3.93 -19.26 18.77
C THR A 410 -3.37 -19.02 20.15
N ILE A 411 -4.17 -19.33 21.17
CA ILE A 411 -3.73 -19.39 22.56
C ILE A 411 -4.01 -20.79 23.07
N THR A 412 -2.95 -21.50 23.45
CA THR A 412 -3.02 -22.86 23.97
C THR A 412 -2.63 -22.89 25.43
N ARG A 413 -3.31 -23.72 26.20
CA ARG A 413 -2.91 -24.04 27.57
C ARG A 413 -2.26 -25.43 27.56
N PRO A 414 -0.93 -25.55 27.64
CA PRO A 414 -0.28 -26.87 27.65
C PRO A 414 -0.64 -27.75 28.85
#